data_AF-A0A4P9Y8J3-F1
#
_entry.id   AF-A0A4P9Y8J3-F1
#
_cell.length_a   1.000
_cell.length_b   1.000
_cell.length_c   1.000
_cell.angle_alpha   90.00
_cell.angle_beta   90.00
_cell.angle_gamma   90.00
#
_symmetry.space_group_name_H-M   'P 1'
#
loop_
_entity.id
_entity.type
_entity.pdbx_description
1 polymer ?
#
loop_
_entity_poly.entity_id
_entity_poly.type
_entity_poly.pdbx_seq_one_letter_code
_entity_poly.pdbx_strand_id
1 'polypeptide(L)'
;MALKIGNELNDTLKGTALVNVWEVDIVYRIPFYGYHGFRRPFVKISLISPGAIREAAHLMRSGQILGRVFTPYEAHIPFTLQFMADYNLYCMDDLIVRRLRFRGNPSKEILGMHEF
;
A
#
# COMPACT_ATOMS: atom_id res chain seq x y z
N MET A 1 16.01 16.74 -6.46
CA MET A 1 14.77 17.35 -5.90
C MET A 1 13.80 16.29 -5.37
N ALA A 2 13.42 15.27 -6.16
CA ALA A 2 12.49 14.23 -5.71
C ALA A 2 12.99 13.41 -4.49
N LEU A 3 14.28 13.05 -4.45
CA LEU A 3 14.90 12.37 -3.31
C LEU A 3 14.88 13.19 -2.01
N LYS A 4 15.01 14.52 -2.11
CA LYS A 4 14.98 15.42 -0.95
C LYS A 4 13.57 15.46 -0.33
N ILE A 5 12.54 15.56 -1.19
CA ILE A 5 11.13 15.53 -0.76
C ILE A 5 10.79 14.17 -0.13
N GLY A 6 11.27 13.06 -0.68
CA GLY A 6 11.03 11.72 -0.12
C GLY A 6 11.55 11.56 1.31
N ASN A 7 12.74 12.06 1.60
CA ASN A 7 13.33 11.98 2.93
C ASN A 7 12.59 12.90 3.94
N GLU A 8 12.28 14.14 3.54
CA GLU A 8 11.56 15.08 4.41
C GLU A 8 10.11 14.62 4.70
N LEU A 9 9.46 13.93 3.76
CA LEU A 9 8.18 13.25 3.96
C LEU A 9 8.29 12.15 5.02
N ASN A 10 9.34 11.34 4.97
CA ASN A 10 9.54 10.23 5.89
C ASN A 10 9.69 10.74 7.33
N ASP A 11 10.47 11.79 7.54
CA ASP A 11 10.72 12.35 8.87
C ASP A 11 9.47 13.01 9.47
N THR A 12 8.68 13.71 8.65
CA THR A 12 7.43 14.36 9.09
C THR A 12 6.35 13.34 9.44
N LEU A 13 6.22 12.29 8.62
CA LEU A 13 5.21 11.25 8.83
C LEU A 13 5.55 10.36 10.02
N LYS A 14 6.83 10.01 10.22
CA LYS A 14 7.28 9.25 11.40
C LYS A 14 7.05 9.98 12.72
N GLY A 15 7.07 11.32 12.71
CA GLY A 15 6.77 12.13 13.90
C GLY A 15 5.28 12.15 14.30
N THR A 16 4.37 11.71 13.40
CA THR A 16 2.93 11.70 13.68
C THR A 16 2.54 10.34 14.28
N ALA A 17 2.22 10.33 15.58
CA ALA A 17 1.94 9.10 16.34
C ALA A 17 0.82 8.18 15.77
N LEU A 18 -0.05 8.73 14.91
CA LEU A 18 -1.15 7.99 14.28
C LEU A 18 -0.75 7.33 12.95
N VAL A 19 0.34 7.74 12.32
CA VAL A 19 0.73 7.31 10.97
C VAL A 19 2.13 6.68 11.01
N ASN A 20 2.17 5.36 11.14
CA ASN A 20 3.43 4.62 11.13
C ASN A 20 3.82 4.25 9.70
N VAL A 21 4.84 4.93 9.19
CA VAL A 21 5.45 4.66 7.88
C VAL A 21 6.48 3.54 8.00
N TRP A 22 6.35 2.55 7.13
CA TRP A 22 7.35 1.50 6.96
C TRP A 22 8.50 1.97 6.06
N GLU A 23 8.17 2.40 4.85
CA GLU A 23 9.13 2.71 3.79
C GLU A 23 8.59 3.76 2.82
N VAL A 24 9.51 4.51 2.21
CA VAL A 24 9.20 5.54 1.21
C VAL A 24 10.11 5.34 0.00
N ASP A 25 9.52 5.11 -1.16
CA ASP A 25 10.21 4.88 -2.43
C ASP A 25 9.82 5.91 -3.49
N ILE A 26 10.70 6.12 -4.47
CA ILE A 26 10.40 6.92 -5.66
C ILE A 26 10.13 5.99 -6.84
N VAL A 27 8.95 6.12 -7.45
CA VAL A 27 8.49 5.27 -8.54
C VAL A 27 8.02 6.11 -9.73
N TYR A 28 8.28 5.64 -10.96
CA TYR A 28 7.78 6.32 -12.16
C TYR A 28 6.47 5.68 -12.62
N ARG A 29 5.37 6.44 -12.65
CA ARG A 29 4.03 5.97 -13.04
C ARG A 29 3.37 6.93 -14.03
N ILE A 30 2.32 6.45 -14.71
CA ILE A 30 1.46 7.27 -15.57
C ILE A 30 0.20 7.58 -14.75
N PRO A 31 -0.14 8.86 -14.50
CA PRO A 31 -1.38 9.21 -13.82
C PRO A 31 -2.60 8.76 -14.65
N PHE A 32 -3.60 8.23 -13.96
CA PHE A 32 -4.82 7.72 -14.59
C PHE A 32 -5.75 8.84 -15.08
N TYR A 33 -5.91 9.90 -14.30
CA TYR A 33 -6.81 11.01 -14.64
C TYR A 33 -6.14 11.96 -15.65
N GLY A 34 -6.71 12.04 -16.86
CA GLY A 34 -6.25 12.89 -17.97
C GLY A 34 -5.26 12.21 -18.92
N TYR A 35 -5.04 12.79 -20.11
CA TYR A 35 -4.11 12.22 -21.10
C TYR A 35 -2.64 12.59 -20.78
N HIS A 36 -1.81 11.58 -20.57
CA HIS A 36 -0.40 11.74 -20.22
C HIS A 36 0.48 10.82 -21.07
N GLY A 37 1.27 11.41 -21.98
CA GLY A 37 2.16 10.66 -22.87
C GLY A 37 3.44 10.13 -22.25
N PHE A 38 3.78 10.56 -21.02
CA PHE A 38 5.05 10.21 -20.36
C PHE A 38 4.85 9.87 -18.88
N ARG A 39 5.71 8.98 -18.36
CA ARG A 39 5.77 8.64 -16.93
C ARG A 39 6.25 9.84 -16.12
N ARG A 40 5.63 10.08 -14.99
CA ARG A 40 6.00 11.11 -14.01
C ARG A 40 6.56 10.43 -12.76
N PRO A 41 7.46 11.09 -12.00
CA PRO A 41 7.89 10.58 -10.70
C PRO A 41 6.76 10.72 -9.67
N PHE A 42 6.53 9.65 -8.92
CA PHE A 42 5.62 9.56 -7.79
C PHE A 42 6.39 9.07 -6.55
N VAL A 43 5.88 9.42 -5.37
CA VAL A 43 6.38 8.90 -4.09
C VAL A 43 5.43 7.80 -3.63
N LYS A 44 5.95 6.58 -3.48
CA LYS A 44 5.22 5.45 -2.93
C LYS A 44 5.50 5.40 -1.43
N ILE A 45 4.45 5.46 -0.62
CA ILE A 45 4.53 5.45 0.84
C ILE A 45 3.87 4.16 1.31
N SER A 46 4.65 3.31 1.99
CA SER A 46 4.17 2.05 2.56
C SER A 46 3.89 2.27 4.04
N LEU A 47 2.66 1.97 4.48
CA LEU A 47 2.22 2.11 5.87
C LEU A 47 2.17 0.76 6.57
N ILE A 48 2.43 0.74 7.88
CA ILE A 48 2.35 -0.48 8.70
C ILE A 48 0.90 -0.88 8.95
N SER A 49 0.02 0.10 9.20
CA SER A 49 -1.39 -0.14 9.49
C SER A 49 -2.29 0.35 8.36
N PRO A 50 -3.20 -0.49 7.82
CA PRO A 50 -4.12 -0.08 6.76
C PRO A 50 -5.17 0.94 7.24
N GLY A 51 -5.47 0.98 8.55
CA GLY A 51 -6.39 1.94 9.13
C GLY A 51 -5.88 3.39 9.03
N ALA A 52 -4.55 3.57 8.97
CA ALA A 52 -3.91 4.89 8.91
C ALA A 52 -3.95 5.54 7.52
N ILE A 53 -4.37 4.82 6.46
CA ILE A 53 -4.36 5.33 5.07
C ILE A 53 -5.24 6.58 4.94
N ARG A 54 -6.43 6.59 5.56
CA ARG A 54 -7.37 7.72 5.47
C ARG A 54 -6.83 8.96 6.16
N GLU A 55 -6.27 8.80 7.35
CA GLU A 55 -5.67 9.90 8.12
C GLU A 55 -4.44 10.45 7.40
N ALA A 56 -3.56 9.58 6.88
CA ALA A 56 -2.41 10.00 6.08
C ALA A 56 -2.86 10.80 4.84
N ALA A 57 -3.89 10.35 4.13
CA ALA A 57 -4.45 11.06 2.99
C ALA A 57 -5.12 12.38 3.36
N HIS A 58 -5.63 12.51 4.59
CA HIS A 58 -6.18 13.77 5.10
C HIS A 58 -5.05 14.76 5.43
N LEU A 59 -4.00 14.32 6.13
CA LEU A 59 -2.81 15.12 6.45
C LEU A 59 -2.08 15.63 5.21
N MET A 60 -1.99 14.80 4.17
CA MET A 60 -1.39 15.21 2.88
C MET A 60 -2.22 16.28 2.17
N ARG A 61 -3.55 16.22 2.26
CA ARG A 61 -4.45 17.21 1.68
C ARG A 61 -4.55 18.49 2.49
N SER A 62 -4.43 18.41 3.81
CA SER A 62 -4.49 19.59 4.68
C SER A 62 -3.25 20.49 4.56
N GLY A 63 -2.18 20.02 3.91
CA GLY A 63 -0.96 20.79 3.68
C GLY A 63 -0.09 20.96 4.92
N GLN A 64 -0.40 20.23 6.01
CA GLN A 64 0.42 20.20 7.23
C GLN A 64 1.78 19.56 6.98
N ILE A 65 1.88 18.69 5.97
CA ILE A 65 3.11 18.02 5.57
C ILE A 65 3.87 18.92 4.57
N LEU A 66 5.10 19.30 4.91
CA LEU A 66 6.01 20.12 4.08
C LEU A 66 5.45 21.49 3.63
N GLY A 67 4.39 21.98 4.28
CA GLY A 67 3.73 23.25 3.93
C GLY A 67 3.15 23.27 2.52
N ARG A 68 2.86 22.09 1.93
CA ARG A 68 2.33 21.95 0.57
C ARG A 68 1.18 20.97 0.56
N VAL A 69 0.16 21.28 -0.23
CA VAL A 69 -0.96 20.37 -0.46
C VAL A 69 -0.52 19.29 -1.45
N PHE A 70 -0.53 18.04 -1.01
CA PHE A 70 -0.30 16.88 -1.87
C PHE A 70 -1.63 16.24 -2.23
N THR A 71 -1.74 15.81 -3.49
CA THR A 71 -2.88 15.01 -3.94
C THR A 71 -2.61 13.53 -3.63
N PRO A 72 -3.34 12.90 -2.71
CA PRO A 72 -3.19 11.47 -2.47
C PRO A 72 -3.76 10.71 -3.66
N TYR A 73 -2.95 9.82 -4.22
CA TYR A 73 -3.35 8.90 -5.29
C TYR A 73 -3.75 7.56 -4.67
N GLU A 74 -4.76 6.91 -5.24
CA GLU A 74 -5.22 5.56 -4.86
C GLU A 74 -5.65 5.35 -3.39
N ALA A 75 -5.59 6.37 -2.52
CA ALA A 75 -5.96 6.27 -1.10
C ALA A 75 -7.45 5.98 -0.82
N HIS A 76 -8.30 6.04 -1.85
CA HIS A 76 -9.72 5.67 -1.76
C HIS A 76 -9.95 4.16 -1.86
N ILE A 77 -8.96 3.41 -2.38
CA ILE A 77 -9.05 1.96 -2.52
C ILE A 77 -8.76 1.34 -1.15
N PRO A 78 -9.67 0.51 -0.61
CA PRO A 78 -9.43 -0.17 0.65
C PRO A 78 -8.33 -1.22 0.50
N PHE A 79 -7.56 -1.42 1.57
CA PHE A 79 -6.43 -2.35 1.60
C PHE A 79 -6.77 -3.76 1.10
N THR A 80 -7.93 -4.30 1.47
CA THR A 80 -8.37 -5.64 1.04
C THR A 80 -8.50 -5.72 -0.49
N LEU A 81 -9.05 -4.71 -1.14
CA LEU A 81 -9.19 -4.70 -2.61
C LEU A 81 -7.83 -4.55 -3.29
N GLN A 82 -6.95 -3.72 -2.74
CA GLN A 82 -5.59 -3.61 -3.26
C GLN A 82 -4.84 -4.96 -3.16
N PHE A 83 -4.95 -5.64 -2.02
CA PHE A 83 -4.34 -6.97 -1.83
C PHE A 83 -4.89 -8.00 -2.83
N MET A 84 -6.21 -8.02 -3.04
CA MET A 84 -6.83 -8.90 -4.03
C MET A 84 -6.32 -8.58 -5.45
N ALA A 85 -6.23 -7.30 -5.82
CA ALA A 85 -5.74 -6.89 -7.13
C ALA A 85 -4.25 -7.23 -7.35
N ASP A 86 -3.40 -7.03 -6.35
CA ASP A 86 -1.96 -7.28 -6.42
C ASP A 86 -1.63 -8.77 -6.65
N TYR A 87 -2.42 -9.67 -6.06
CA TYR A 87 -2.26 -11.12 -6.19
C TYR A 87 -3.24 -11.77 -7.17
N ASN A 88 -4.02 -10.97 -7.90
CA ASN A 88 -5.06 -11.43 -8.82
C ASN A 88 -6.04 -12.45 -8.18
N LEU A 89 -6.48 -12.15 -6.95
CA LEU A 89 -7.43 -12.97 -6.21
C LEU A 89 -8.85 -12.50 -6.48
N TYR A 90 -9.75 -13.45 -6.69
CA TYR A 90 -11.17 -13.21 -6.88
C TYR A 90 -11.98 -13.71 -5.68
N CYS A 91 -13.13 -13.09 -5.45
CA CYS A 91 -14.08 -13.57 -4.46
C CYS A 91 -14.78 -14.83 -4.97
N MET A 92 -15.00 -15.79 -4.08
CA MET A 92 -15.66 -17.08 -4.40
C MET A 92 -14.91 -17.88 -5.47
N ASP A 93 -13.58 -17.76 -5.49
CA ASP A 93 -12.69 -18.48 -6.39
C ASP A 93 -11.68 -19.30 -5.58
N ASP A 94 -11.06 -20.27 -6.23
CA ASP A 94 -10.09 -21.17 -5.60
C ASP A 94 -8.76 -20.46 -5.31
N LEU A 95 -8.25 -20.65 -4.09
CA LEU A 95 -6.95 -20.11 -3.69
C LEU A 95 -5.85 -21.15 -3.93
N ILE A 96 -5.11 -21.01 -5.02
CA ILE A 96 -3.99 -21.89 -5.36
C ILE A 96 -2.71 -21.39 -4.66
N VAL A 97 -2.24 -22.13 -3.66
CA VAL A 97 -1.02 -21.79 -2.89
C VAL A 97 0.02 -22.91 -3.00
N ARG A 98 1.24 -22.58 -3.43
CA ARG A 98 2.33 -23.58 -3.56
C ARG A 98 2.83 -24.13 -2.23
N ARG A 99 2.80 -23.32 -1.16
CA ARG A 99 3.31 -23.72 0.16
C ARG A 99 2.48 -23.08 1.27
N LEU A 100 1.81 -23.92 2.04
CA LEU A 100 1.07 -23.50 3.22
C LEU A 100 1.95 -23.64 4.47
N ARG A 101 1.88 -22.65 5.36
CA ARG A 101 2.54 -22.65 6.67
C ARG A 101 1.49 -22.40 7.73
N PHE A 102 1.32 -23.35 8.63
CA PHE A 102 0.38 -23.25 9.74
C PHE A 102 1.12 -22.89 11.03
N ARG A 103 0.46 -22.08 11.88
CA ARG A 103 1.02 -21.68 13.18
C ARG A 103 0.94 -22.80 14.23
N GLY A 104 -0.02 -23.73 14.07
CA GLY A 104 -0.24 -24.87 14.95
C GLY A 104 -0.19 -26.20 14.20
N ASN A 105 -0.41 -27.31 14.91
CA ASN A 105 -0.44 -28.64 14.30
C ASN A 105 -1.73 -28.75 13.46
N PRO A 106 -1.65 -28.92 12.12
CA PRO A 106 -2.84 -29.02 11.29
C PRO A 106 -3.63 -30.29 11.66
N SER A 107 -4.95 -30.18 11.68
CA SER A 107 -5.82 -31.36 11.76
C SER A 107 -5.56 -32.27 10.56
N LYS A 108 -5.63 -33.59 10.77
CA LYS A 108 -5.28 -34.61 9.76
C LYS A 108 -6.04 -34.46 8.43
N GLU A 109 -7.21 -33.85 8.46
CA GLU A 109 -8.07 -33.59 7.29
C GLU A 109 -7.44 -32.64 6.26
N ILE A 110 -6.66 -31.65 6.71
CA ILE A 110 -6.02 -30.66 5.83
C ILE A 110 -4.78 -31.26 5.13
N LEU A 111 -4.14 -32.26 5.75
CA LEU A 111 -2.96 -32.93 5.20
C LEU A 111 -3.30 -33.92 4.08
N GLY A 112 -4.54 -34.42 4.04
CA GLY A 112 -5.01 -35.39 3.04
C GLY A 112 -5.43 -34.80 1.70
N MET A 113 -5.50 -33.46 1.57
CA MET A 113 -5.89 -32.78 0.33
C MET A 113 -4.72 -32.53 -0.65
N HIS A 114 -3.53 -33.09 -0.35
CA HIS A 114 -2.30 -32.88 -1.13
C HIS A 114 -1.96 -34.01 -2.11
N GLU A 115 -2.82 -35.01 -2.31
CA GLU A 115 -2.64 -36.05 -3.35
C GLU A 115 -3.60 -35.85 -4.53
N PHE A 116 -3.38 -34.81 -5.34
CA PHE A 116 -3.76 -34.75 -6.76
C PHE A 116 -2.78 -33.86 -7.53
#